data_AF-A0A3D5HAM0-F1
#
_entry.id   AF-A0A3D5HAM0-F1
#
_cell.length_a   1.000
_cell.length_b   1.000
_cell.length_c   1.000
_cell.angle_alpha   90.00
_cell.angle_beta   90.00
_cell.angle_gamma   90.00
#
_symmetry.space_group_name_H-M   'P 1'
#
loop_
_entity.id
_entity.type
_entity.pdbx_description
1 polymer ?
#
loop_
_entity_poly.entity_id
_entity_poly.type
_entity_poly.pdbx_seq_one_letter_code
_entity_poly.pdbx_strand_id
1 'polypeptide(L)'
;MSVLIDLIRATDPATRDQALNAFCQSATLQQLLDECEALEMFRHASPSLYEQVRALFFLYAIHRFHIPTSKEVAPGGLIPADGFDDLLHRRFEEAIQRFLSSQKSNGPHDGISSALATAYRNLGFQTLANQVRASVRSVHGNQWMFRARHPMDHPLRVVPSLLKQKHGLFPILHECTPVRMDLSHSGWSDIFFLGMDFPEGARVLNISIDLAVRDYETRQAPRPPVEAFFRIIDAPIIRLVSTDLGAVSEVSSFAQLFDYAADYLGLLKAAVIASGVVPPGMEGVNQSLEELLHRLVGPGLGIEIVTQVNGIPKGSRLAVSTTLLASIIAVCMRATGQALSLTGSLTESERRTIAARAILGEWLGGSGGGWQDS
;
A
#
# COMPACT_ATOMS: atom_id res chain seq x y z
N MET A 1 -33.33 -0.70 16.30
CA MET A 1 -33.02 -0.63 14.86
C MET A 1 -32.03 0.51 14.72
N SER A 2 -30.87 0.27 14.11
CA SER A 2 -29.78 1.25 14.06
C SER A 2 -29.92 2.09 12.79
N VAL A 3 -30.00 3.40 12.97
CA VAL A 3 -30.14 4.36 11.86
C VAL A 3 -28.90 4.32 10.99
N LEU A 4 -27.72 4.18 11.59
CA LEU A 4 -26.45 4.20 10.86
C LEU A 4 -26.23 2.92 10.04
N ILE A 5 -26.68 1.77 10.52
CA ILE A 5 -26.66 0.53 9.72
C ILE A 5 -27.61 0.65 8.52
N ASP A 6 -28.78 1.26 8.71
CA ASP A 6 -29.72 1.48 7.61
C ASP A 6 -29.12 2.40 6.54
N LEU A 7 -28.37 3.43 6.93
CA LEU A 7 -27.61 4.27 5.99
C LEU A 7 -26.57 3.47 5.20
N ILE A 8 -25.82 2.57 5.86
CA ILE A 8 -24.79 1.75 5.19
C ILE A 8 -25.42 0.79 4.18
N ARG A 9 -26.55 0.17 4.51
CA ARG A 9 -27.19 -0.86 3.68
C ARG A 9 -28.14 -0.29 2.63
N ALA A 10 -28.45 1.00 2.69
CA ALA A 10 -29.38 1.65 1.79
C ALA A 10 -28.93 1.50 0.33
N THR A 11 -29.83 1.01 -0.52
CA THR A 11 -29.66 0.98 -1.97
C THR A 11 -30.26 2.23 -2.64
N ASP A 12 -31.18 2.91 -1.97
CA ASP A 12 -31.75 4.17 -2.41
C ASP A 12 -30.77 5.34 -2.16
N PRO A 13 -30.35 6.07 -3.21
CA PRO A 13 -29.41 7.18 -3.08
C PRO A 13 -29.86 8.27 -2.11
N ALA A 14 -31.16 8.56 -2.03
CA ALA A 14 -31.67 9.60 -1.13
C ALA A 14 -31.45 9.26 0.36
N THR A 15 -31.34 7.98 0.68
CA THR A 15 -30.99 7.50 2.02
C THR A 15 -29.49 7.29 2.17
N ARG A 16 -28.86 6.59 1.22
CA ARG A 16 -27.43 6.22 1.25
C ARG A 16 -26.50 7.43 1.30
N ASP A 17 -26.83 8.49 0.55
CA ASP A 17 -25.95 9.65 0.37
C ASP A 17 -26.12 10.70 1.49
N GLN A 18 -26.84 10.37 2.57
CA GLN A 18 -26.95 11.21 3.76
C GLN A 18 -25.66 11.20 4.57
N ALA A 19 -25.25 12.38 5.04
CA ALA A 19 -24.06 12.51 5.87
C ALA A 19 -24.28 11.92 7.27
N LEU A 20 -23.32 11.13 7.75
CA LEU A 20 -23.26 10.65 9.15
C LEU A 20 -23.51 11.78 10.15
N ASN A 21 -22.91 12.95 9.90
CA ASN A 21 -23.01 14.13 10.74
C ASN A 21 -24.47 14.63 10.91
N ALA A 22 -25.36 14.40 9.94
CA ALA A 22 -26.76 14.80 10.05
C ALA A 22 -27.48 14.08 11.20
N PHE A 23 -27.18 12.80 11.39
CA PHE A 23 -27.66 12.03 12.55
C PHE A 23 -26.91 12.44 13.82
N CYS A 24 -25.57 12.42 13.79
CA CYS A 24 -24.77 12.58 15.00
C CYS A 24 -24.89 13.95 15.69
N GLN A 25 -25.24 15.02 14.97
CA GLN A 25 -25.41 16.35 15.57
C GLN A 25 -26.63 16.47 16.49
N SER A 26 -27.69 15.69 16.23
CA SER A 26 -28.92 15.74 17.01
C SER A 26 -29.05 14.59 18.01
N ALA A 27 -28.21 13.56 17.87
CA ALA A 27 -28.19 12.40 18.76
C ALA A 27 -27.68 12.77 20.16
N THR A 28 -28.29 12.17 21.18
CA THR A 28 -27.77 12.21 22.55
C THR A 28 -26.54 11.32 22.69
N LEU A 29 -25.75 11.50 23.76
CA LEU A 29 -24.60 10.63 24.02
C LEU A 29 -25.01 9.15 24.06
N GLN A 30 -26.11 8.82 24.73
CA GLN A 30 -26.61 7.44 24.80
C GLN A 30 -26.94 6.89 23.41
N GLN A 31 -27.62 7.66 22.55
CA GLN A 31 -27.93 7.24 21.19
C GLN A 31 -26.66 6.98 20.36
N LEU A 32 -25.63 7.83 20.51
CA LEU A 32 -24.34 7.60 19.84
C LEU A 32 -23.66 6.30 20.33
N LEU A 33 -23.71 6.02 21.63
CA LEU A 33 -23.14 4.79 22.19
C LEU A 33 -23.90 3.54 21.74
N ASP A 34 -25.23 3.60 21.72
CA ASP A 34 -26.08 2.51 21.23
C ASP A 34 -25.81 2.21 19.75
N GLU A 35 -25.65 3.24 18.93
CA GLU A 35 -25.28 3.10 17.51
C GLU A 35 -23.85 2.56 17.35
N CYS A 36 -22.90 2.94 18.21
CA CYS A 36 -21.55 2.36 18.19
C CYS A 36 -21.60 0.86 18.52
N GLU A 37 -22.35 0.44 19.53
CA GLU A 37 -22.51 -0.98 19.88
C GLU A 37 -23.15 -1.76 18.72
N ALA A 38 -24.19 -1.19 18.08
CA ALA A 38 -24.81 -1.79 16.92
C ALA A 38 -23.85 -1.93 15.72
N LEU A 39 -23.09 -0.87 15.40
CA LEU A 39 -22.08 -0.88 14.33
C LEU A 39 -20.95 -1.88 14.60
N GLU A 40 -20.53 -2.03 15.87
CA GLU A 40 -19.53 -3.00 16.29
C GLU A 40 -20.02 -4.44 16.06
N MET A 41 -21.25 -4.77 16.47
CA MET A 41 -21.82 -6.09 16.18
C MET A 41 -21.98 -6.32 14.67
N PHE A 42 -22.42 -5.29 13.94
CA PHE A 42 -22.65 -5.36 12.51
C PHE A 42 -21.39 -5.62 11.70
N ARG A 43 -20.27 -4.94 11.99
CA ARG A 43 -19.02 -5.16 11.26
C ARG A 43 -18.46 -6.58 11.42
N HIS A 44 -18.69 -7.23 12.57
CA HIS A 44 -18.25 -8.62 12.79
C HIS A 44 -19.13 -9.62 12.05
N ALA A 45 -20.43 -9.33 11.90
CA ALA A 45 -21.39 -10.23 11.27
C ALA A 45 -21.45 -10.08 9.73
N SER A 46 -21.14 -8.89 9.20
CA SER A 46 -21.26 -8.63 7.77
C SER A 46 -20.17 -9.38 6.96
N PRO A 47 -20.53 -10.06 5.86
CA PRO A 47 -19.56 -10.61 4.92
C PRO A 47 -19.06 -9.58 3.89
N SER A 48 -19.67 -8.39 3.84
CA SER A 48 -19.38 -7.37 2.85
C SER A 48 -18.23 -6.48 3.31
N LEU A 49 -17.14 -6.45 2.54
CA LEU A 49 -16.02 -5.55 2.80
C LEU A 49 -16.47 -4.08 2.87
N TYR A 50 -17.40 -3.68 2.00
CA TYR A 50 -17.96 -2.34 1.99
C TYR A 50 -18.62 -1.99 3.33
N GLU A 51 -19.52 -2.86 3.79
CA GLU A 51 -20.25 -2.64 5.03
C GLU A 51 -19.32 -2.61 6.24
N GLN A 52 -18.34 -3.53 6.29
CA GLN A 52 -17.33 -3.56 7.35
C GLN A 52 -16.50 -2.27 7.40
N VAL A 53 -15.99 -1.83 6.25
CA VAL A 53 -15.15 -0.62 6.15
C VAL A 53 -15.96 0.62 6.50
N ARG A 54 -17.20 0.76 5.98
CA ARG A 54 -18.08 1.87 6.32
C ARG A 54 -18.38 1.93 7.82
N ALA A 55 -18.69 0.79 8.44
CA ALA A 55 -18.92 0.71 9.88
C ALA A 55 -17.68 1.14 10.69
N LEU A 56 -16.48 0.67 10.32
CA LEU A 56 -15.22 1.08 10.96
C LEU A 56 -14.98 2.59 10.87
N PHE A 57 -15.24 3.20 9.71
CA PHE A 57 -15.06 4.65 9.55
C PHE A 57 -16.16 5.47 10.20
N PHE A 58 -17.38 4.95 10.33
CA PHE A 58 -18.44 5.56 11.15
C PHE A 58 -18.07 5.52 12.63
N LEU A 59 -17.63 4.37 13.14
CA LEU A 59 -17.13 4.21 14.51
C LEU A 59 -15.97 5.17 14.80
N TYR A 60 -15.00 5.24 13.90
CA TYR A 60 -13.91 6.23 13.97
C TYR A 60 -14.44 7.66 14.06
N ALA A 61 -15.34 8.06 13.16
CA ALA A 61 -15.85 9.43 13.12
C ALA A 61 -16.65 9.80 14.38
N ILE A 62 -17.48 8.88 14.87
CA ILE A 62 -18.28 9.08 16.10
C ILE A 62 -17.35 9.28 17.30
N HIS A 63 -16.40 8.38 17.53
CA HIS A 63 -15.45 8.49 18.63
C HIS A 63 -14.51 9.69 18.49
N ARG A 64 -14.15 10.09 17.26
CA ARG A 64 -13.19 11.18 17.05
C ARG A 64 -13.81 12.57 17.15
N PHE A 65 -15.04 12.73 16.67
CA PHE A 65 -15.63 14.04 16.38
C PHE A 65 -16.99 14.30 17.04
N HIS A 66 -17.70 13.27 17.51
CA HIS A 66 -19.07 13.42 18.03
C HIS A 66 -19.21 13.10 19.51
N ILE A 67 -18.64 12.00 20.00
CA ILE A 67 -18.67 11.69 21.44
C ILE A 67 -17.93 12.76 22.26
N PRO A 68 -16.71 13.20 21.90
CA PRO A 68 -15.97 14.21 22.68
C PRO A 68 -16.63 15.59 22.75
N THR A 69 -17.62 15.89 21.89
CA THR A 69 -18.32 17.18 21.93
C THR A 69 -19.50 17.19 22.91
N SER A 70 -19.87 16.03 23.47
CA SER A 70 -20.90 15.94 24.49
C SER A 70 -20.40 16.47 25.83
N LYS A 71 -21.23 17.28 26.51
CA LYS A 71 -20.93 17.81 27.86
C LYS A 71 -20.90 16.71 28.94
N GLU A 72 -21.47 15.54 28.65
CA GLU A 72 -21.51 14.38 29.54
C GLU A 72 -20.20 13.58 29.54
N VAL A 73 -19.29 13.86 28.59
CA VAL A 73 -18.01 13.18 28.45
C VAL A 73 -16.93 13.95 29.21
N ALA A 74 -16.24 13.25 30.10
CA ALA A 74 -15.17 13.86 30.89
C ALA A 74 -13.93 14.14 30.00
N PRO A 75 -13.31 15.34 30.13
CA PRO A 75 -12.08 15.64 29.40
C PRO A 75 -10.92 14.79 29.93
N GLY A 76 -10.11 14.28 29.00
CA GLY A 76 -8.97 13.40 29.32
C GLY A 76 -9.37 11.99 29.74
N GLY A 77 -8.79 11.49 30.83
CA GLY A 77 -8.96 10.13 31.34
C GLY A 77 -7.89 9.15 30.84
N LEU A 78 -7.73 8.04 31.58
CA LEU A 78 -6.63 7.09 31.39
C LEU A 78 -6.93 6.10 30.26
N ILE A 79 -5.95 5.87 29.39
CA ILE A 79 -6.00 4.81 28.38
C ILE A 79 -5.40 3.54 29.02
N PRO A 80 -6.08 2.39 28.97
CA PRO A 80 -5.53 1.13 29.47
C PRO A 80 -4.19 0.80 28.78
N ALA A 81 -3.14 0.58 29.57
CA ALA A 81 -1.79 0.34 29.07
C ALA A 81 -1.72 -0.87 28.12
N ASP A 82 -2.34 -1.99 28.50
CA ASP A 82 -2.36 -3.20 27.65
C ASP A 82 -3.01 -2.95 26.29
N GLY A 83 -4.08 -2.14 26.23
CA GLY A 83 -4.74 -1.79 24.98
C GLY A 83 -3.89 -0.87 24.11
N PHE A 84 -3.10 0.02 24.74
CA PHE A 84 -2.13 0.84 24.04
C PHE A 84 -0.97 -0.01 23.47
N ASP A 85 -0.48 -0.98 24.23
CA ASP A 85 0.55 -1.91 23.75
C ASP A 85 0.06 -2.74 22.56
N ASP A 86 -1.18 -3.24 22.59
CA ASP A 86 -1.78 -3.92 21.44
C ASP A 86 -1.86 -3.04 20.20
N LEU A 87 -2.27 -1.77 20.37
CA LEU A 87 -2.34 -0.81 19.29
C LEU A 87 -0.97 -0.63 18.63
N LEU A 88 0.12 -0.50 19.41
CA LEU A 88 1.48 -0.39 18.92
C LEU A 88 1.93 -1.64 18.14
N HIS A 89 1.52 -2.82 18.59
CA HIS A 89 1.81 -4.09 17.94
C HIS A 89 0.82 -4.43 16.79
N ARG A 90 0.00 -3.47 16.36
CA ARG A 90 -1.02 -3.62 15.31
C ARG A 90 -2.07 -4.71 15.60
N ARG A 91 -2.27 -5.06 16.87
CA ARG A 91 -3.32 -5.97 17.39
C ARG A 91 -4.61 -5.17 17.63
N PHE A 92 -5.17 -4.64 16.53
CA PHE A 92 -6.23 -3.62 16.61
C PHE A 92 -7.55 -4.14 17.20
N GLU A 93 -7.91 -5.39 16.90
CA GLU A 93 -9.13 -6.01 17.43
C GLU A 93 -9.04 -6.17 18.95
N GLU A 94 -7.91 -6.65 19.45
CA GLU A 94 -7.64 -6.80 20.88
C GLU A 94 -7.61 -5.45 21.60
N ALA A 95 -7.00 -4.43 20.98
CA ALA A 95 -7.00 -3.07 21.49
C ALA A 95 -8.43 -2.51 21.62
N ILE A 96 -9.26 -2.65 20.57
CA ILE A 96 -10.66 -2.21 20.58
C ILE A 96 -11.44 -2.90 21.70
N GLN A 97 -11.32 -4.22 21.84
CA GLN A 97 -12.00 -4.97 22.89
C GLN A 97 -11.63 -4.47 24.30
N ARG A 98 -10.33 -4.23 24.55
CA ARG A 98 -9.85 -3.66 25.83
C ARG A 98 -10.39 -2.25 26.06
N PHE A 99 -10.41 -1.41 25.03
CA PHE A 99 -10.91 -0.04 25.15
C PHE A 99 -12.42 0.01 25.39
N LEU A 100 -13.22 -0.77 24.65
CA LEU A 100 -14.66 -0.90 24.84
C LEU A 100 -14.99 -1.45 26.24
N SER A 101 -14.22 -2.43 26.73
CA SER A 101 -14.39 -2.96 28.09
C SER A 101 -14.16 -1.88 29.15
N SER A 102 -13.11 -1.07 28.99
CA SER A 102 -12.83 0.07 29.88
C SER A 102 -13.94 1.11 29.83
N GLN A 103 -14.43 1.45 28.64
CA GLN A 103 -15.57 2.38 28.47
C GLN A 103 -16.83 1.84 29.15
N LYS A 104 -17.09 0.53 29.07
CA LYS A 104 -18.25 -0.09 29.72
C LYS A 104 -18.18 -0.05 31.24
N SER A 105 -16.97 -0.19 31.81
CA SER A 105 -16.78 -0.17 33.26
C SER A 105 -16.72 1.24 33.86
N ASN A 106 -16.10 2.19 33.16
CA ASN A 106 -15.75 3.51 33.70
C ASN A 106 -16.54 4.66 33.06
N GLY A 107 -17.36 4.36 32.05
CA GLY A 107 -18.02 5.35 31.20
C GLY A 107 -17.11 5.91 30.11
N PRO A 108 -17.68 6.67 29.15
CA PRO A 108 -16.91 7.33 28.10
C PRO A 108 -16.15 8.55 28.64
N HIS A 109 -14.95 8.76 28.11
CA HIS A 109 -14.13 9.95 28.32
C HIS A 109 -13.27 10.21 27.06
N ASP A 110 -12.65 11.38 26.94
CA ASP A 110 -11.92 11.75 25.72
C ASP A 110 -10.77 10.80 25.40
N GLY A 111 -10.02 10.37 26.42
CA GLY A 111 -8.89 9.46 26.28
C GLY A 111 -9.28 8.13 25.64
N ILE A 112 -10.37 7.49 26.10
CA ILE A 112 -10.83 6.21 25.55
C ILE A 112 -11.41 6.38 24.15
N SER A 113 -12.15 7.46 23.91
CA SER A 113 -12.67 7.78 22.59
C SER A 113 -11.55 8.06 21.58
N SER A 114 -10.48 8.75 21.98
CA SER A 114 -9.29 8.95 21.14
C SER A 114 -8.58 7.64 20.82
N ALA A 115 -8.48 6.73 21.79
CA ALA A 115 -7.87 5.40 21.60
C ALA A 115 -8.71 4.54 20.64
N LEU A 116 -10.03 4.49 20.85
CA LEU A 116 -10.99 3.79 19.98
C LEU A 116 -10.96 4.34 18.56
N ALA A 117 -11.02 5.67 18.39
CA ALA A 117 -10.92 6.30 17.09
C ALA A 117 -9.64 5.88 16.35
N THR A 118 -8.49 5.91 17.04
CA THR A 118 -7.21 5.50 16.45
C THR A 118 -7.23 4.02 16.07
N ALA A 119 -7.75 3.15 16.93
CA ALA A 119 -7.81 1.72 16.68
C ALA A 119 -8.74 1.39 15.49
N TYR A 120 -9.96 1.96 15.46
CA TYR A 120 -10.92 1.77 14.37
C TYR A 120 -10.41 2.28 13.03
N ARG A 121 -9.78 3.46 13.00
CA ARG A 121 -9.16 3.99 11.78
C ARG A 121 -8.09 3.04 11.24
N ASN A 122 -7.17 2.60 12.09
CA ASN A 122 -6.09 1.70 11.67
C ASN A 122 -6.62 0.32 11.25
N LEU A 123 -7.62 -0.22 11.95
CA LEU A 123 -8.29 -1.45 11.56
C LEU A 123 -8.98 -1.29 10.20
N GLY A 124 -9.64 -0.17 9.93
CA GLY A 124 -10.23 0.15 8.62
C GLY A 124 -9.22 0.07 7.48
N PHE A 125 -8.06 0.72 7.64
CA PHE A 125 -6.97 0.64 6.67
C PHE A 125 -6.36 -0.76 6.55
N GLN A 126 -6.18 -1.47 7.67
CA GLN A 126 -5.68 -2.85 7.66
C GLN A 126 -6.62 -3.80 6.92
N THR A 127 -7.94 -3.64 7.10
CA THR A 127 -8.98 -4.42 6.41
C THR A 127 -8.91 -4.21 4.90
N LEU A 128 -8.76 -2.96 4.44
CA LEU A 128 -8.56 -2.66 3.03
C LEU A 128 -7.24 -3.23 2.49
N ALA A 129 -6.14 -3.06 3.23
CA ALA A 129 -4.83 -3.62 2.85
C ALA A 129 -4.89 -5.16 2.74
N ASN A 130 -5.64 -5.82 3.61
CA ASN A 130 -5.87 -7.26 3.56
C ASN A 130 -6.64 -7.66 2.30
N GLN A 131 -7.65 -6.89 1.88
CA GLN A 131 -8.33 -7.11 0.61
C GLN A 131 -7.36 -6.97 -0.56
N VAL A 132 -6.53 -5.93 -0.58
CA VAL A 132 -5.52 -5.73 -1.65
C VAL A 132 -4.60 -6.94 -1.72
N ARG A 133 -4.05 -7.41 -0.58
CA ARG A 133 -3.23 -8.63 -0.52
C ARG A 133 -3.99 -9.85 -1.06
N ALA A 134 -5.27 -10.02 -0.70
CA ALA A 134 -6.09 -11.13 -1.18
C ALA A 134 -6.32 -11.08 -2.69
N SER A 135 -6.62 -9.90 -3.24
CA SER A 135 -6.79 -9.66 -4.68
C SER A 135 -5.50 -9.91 -5.45
N VAL A 136 -4.36 -9.40 -4.97
CA VAL A 136 -3.07 -9.59 -5.63
C VAL A 136 -2.64 -11.06 -5.58
N ARG A 137 -2.95 -11.77 -4.49
CA ARG A 137 -2.73 -13.22 -4.35
C ARG A 137 -3.59 -14.06 -5.30
N SER A 138 -4.78 -13.59 -5.69
CA SER A 138 -5.68 -14.34 -6.60
C SER A 138 -5.21 -14.28 -8.05
N VAL A 139 -4.44 -13.26 -8.43
CA VAL A 139 -3.79 -13.18 -9.75
C VAL A 139 -2.85 -14.37 -9.94
N HIS A 140 -2.98 -15.05 -11.08
CA HIS A 140 -2.15 -16.20 -11.43
C HIS A 140 -0.66 -15.83 -11.40
N GLY A 141 0.16 -16.65 -10.74
CA GLY A 141 1.61 -16.43 -10.64
C GLY A 141 2.06 -15.64 -9.41
N ASN A 142 1.15 -15.14 -8.56
CA ASN A 142 1.50 -14.43 -7.33
C ASN A 142 1.39 -15.29 -6.06
N GLN A 143 0.75 -16.47 -6.11
CA GLN A 143 0.43 -17.25 -4.89
C GLN A 143 1.67 -17.62 -4.06
N TRP A 144 2.80 -17.89 -4.71
CA TRP A 144 4.04 -18.27 -4.05
C TRP A 144 4.63 -17.15 -3.17
N MET A 145 4.46 -15.88 -3.57
CA MET A 145 4.98 -14.73 -2.82
C MET A 145 4.38 -14.60 -1.42
N PHE A 146 3.15 -15.08 -1.24
CA PHE A 146 2.44 -15.03 0.04
C PHE A 146 2.62 -16.31 0.88
N ARG A 147 3.27 -17.35 0.32
CA ARG A 147 3.52 -18.64 1.00
C ARG A 147 4.96 -18.78 1.47
N ALA A 148 5.93 -18.19 0.76
CA ALA A 148 7.34 -18.26 1.12
C ALA A 148 7.60 -17.52 2.44
N ARG A 149 7.96 -18.27 3.49
CA ARG A 149 8.30 -17.76 4.84
C ARG A 149 9.71 -18.13 5.28
N HIS A 150 10.46 -18.79 4.42
CA HIS A 150 11.82 -19.21 4.68
C HIS A 150 12.67 -19.03 3.41
N PRO A 151 13.93 -18.53 3.49
CA PRO A 151 14.78 -18.30 2.32
C PRO A 151 14.92 -19.51 1.39
N MET A 152 14.91 -20.72 1.96
CA MET A 152 15.01 -21.97 1.18
C MET A 152 13.81 -22.24 0.29
N ASP A 153 12.65 -21.68 0.61
CA ASP A 153 11.42 -21.80 -0.19
C ASP A 153 11.38 -20.76 -1.33
N HIS A 154 12.39 -19.89 -1.43
CA HIS A 154 12.43 -18.83 -2.44
C HIS A 154 12.64 -19.43 -3.85
N PRO A 155 11.63 -19.32 -4.74
CA PRO A 155 11.64 -20.04 -6.02
C PRO A 155 12.41 -19.30 -7.12
N LEU A 156 12.64 -17.99 -6.96
CA LEU A 156 13.24 -17.18 -8.00
C LEU A 156 14.77 -17.32 -8.05
N ARG A 157 15.32 -17.19 -9.25
CA ARG A 157 16.75 -17.07 -9.54
C ARG A 157 16.93 -15.95 -10.54
N VAL A 158 18.02 -15.20 -10.43
CA VAL A 158 18.36 -14.26 -11.50
C VAL A 158 18.72 -15.04 -12.76
N VAL A 159 18.29 -14.53 -13.92
CA VAL A 159 18.56 -15.15 -15.21
C VAL A 159 20.08 -15.29 -15.44
N PRO A 160 20.57 -16.44 -15.96
CA PRO A 160 22.01 -16.70 -16.06
C PRO A 160 22.79 -15.67 -16.87
N SER A 161 22.16 -14.97 -17.81
CA SER A 161 22.81 -13.93 -18.62
C SER A 161 23.27 -12.73 -17.78
N LEU A 162 22.57 -12.38 -16.69
CA LEU A 162 22.93 -11.27 -15.81
C LEU A 162 24.05 -11.63 -14.82
N LEU A 163 24.31 -12.92 -14.61
CA LEU A 163 25.41 -13.42 -13.75
C LEU A 163 26.74 -13.56 -14.51
N LYS A 164 26.72 -13.50 -15.83
CA LYS A 164 27.93 -13.63 -16.67
C LYS A 164 28.60 -12.27 -16.83
N GLN A 165 29.69 -12.06 -16.10
CA GLN A 165 30.49 -10.85 -16.26
C GLN A 165 31.09 -10.75 -17.66
N LYS A 166 31.12 -9.54 -18.20
CA LYS A 166 31.82 -9.18 -19.43
C LYS A 166 32.83 -8.08 -19.10
N HIS A 167 34.11 -8.34 -19.36
CA HIS A 167 35.21 -7.44 -19.00
C HIS A 167 35.24 -7.06 -17.51
N GLY A 168 34.92 -8.01 -16.62
CA GLY A 168 34.90 -7.81 -15.16
C GLY A 168 33.67 -7.07 -14.63
N LEU A 169 32.67 -6.78 -15.47
CA LEU A 169 31.45 -6.08 -15.07
C LEU A 169 30.21 -6.95 -15.32
N PHE A 170 29.26 -6.91 -14.39
CA PHE A 170 27.95 -7.54 -14.59
C PHE A 170 27.10 -6.73 -15.59
N PRO A 171 26.33 -7.39 -16.47
CA PRO A 171 25.37 -6.72 -17.33
C PRO A 171 24.32 -5.94 -16.53
N ILE A 172 23.84 -4.83 -17.11
CA ILE A 172 22.79 -3.99 -16.55
C ILE A 172 21.52 -4.22 -17.36
N LEU A 173 20.43 -4.49 -16.67
CA LEU A 173 19.09 -4.46 -17.26
C LEU A 173 18.50 -3.06 -17.06
N HIS A 174 17.85 -2.53 -18.10
CA HIS A 174 17.26 -1.20 -18.11
C HIS A 174 15.80 -1.28 -18.55
N GLU A 175 14.90 -0.72 -17.75
CA GLU A 175 13.49 -0.52 -18.05
C GLU A 175 13.21 1.00 -18.11
N CYS A 176 12.50 1.43 -19.15
CA CYS A 176 12.08 2.82 -19.32
C CYS A 176 10.56 2.86 -19.51
N THR A 177 9.88 3.72 -18.73
CA THR A 177 8.42 3.68 -18.61
C THR A 177 7.80 5.07 -18.79
N PRO A 178 6.79 5.22 -19.68
CA PRO A 178 6.08 6.49 -19.85
C PRO A 178 5.27 6.80 -18.59
N VAL A 179 5.05 8.09 -18.33
CA VAL A 179 4.15 8.51 -17.24
C VAL A 179 2.72 8.55 -17.71
N ARG A 180 1.77 8.55 -16.77
CA ARG A 180 0.36 8.69 -17.08
C ARG A 180 -0.05 10.16 -17.13
N MET A 181 -0.83 10.53 -18.14
CA MET A 181 -1.61 11.76 -18.18
C MET A 181 -3.09 11.45 -18.02
N ASP A 182 -3.71 12.06 -17.01
CA ASP A 182 -5.15 12.02 -16.83
C ASP A 182 -5.85 12.97 -17.80
N LEU A 183 -6.78 12.47 -18.60
CA LEU A 183 -7.54 13.32 -19.54
C LEU A 183 -8.83 13.84 -18.92
N SER A 184 -9.45 13.04 -18.04
CA SER A 184 -10.75 13.37 -17.45
C SER A 184 -10.65 13.89 -16.03
N HIS A 185 -9.54 13.65 -15.32
CA HIS A 185 -9.35 13.83 -13.87
C HIS A 185 -10.29 12.96 -13.01
N SER A 186 -11.44 12.57 -13.57
CA SER A 186 -12.48 11.68 -13.05
C SER A 186 -12.88 11.93 -11.58
N GLY A 187 -12.64 13.14 -11.06
CA GLY A 187 -12.87 13.46 -9.65
C GLY A 187 -12.22 12.51 -8.65
N TRP A 188 -11.11 11.85 -9.00
CA TRP A 188 -10.50 10.77 -8.21
C TRP A 188 -11.41 9.54 -7.97
N SER A 189 -12.31 9.24 -8.92
CA SER A 189 -13.26 8.13 -8.81
C SER A 189 -12.62 6.75 -8.69
N ASP A 190 -11.32 6.64 -8.94
CA ASP A 190 -10.52 5.43 -8.75
C ASP A 190 -10.02 5.23 -7.31
N ILE A 191 -10.20 6.21 -6.42
CA ILE A 191 -9.95 6.03 -4.98
C ILE A 191 -10.91 4.95 -4.45
N PHE A 192 -10.37 3.95 -3.75
CA PHE A 192 -11.14 2.81 -3.25
C PHE A 192 -12.44 3.18 -2.55
N PHE A 193 -12.43 4.18 -1.66
CA PHE A 193 -13.64 4.62 -0.96
C PHE A 193 -14.74 5.13 -1.91
N LEU A 194 -14.37 6.01 -2.85
CA LEU A 194 -15.32 6.56 -3.82
C LEU A 194 -15.80 5.49 -4.79
N GLY A 195 -14.90 4.64 -5.25
CA GLY A 195 -15.23 3.52 -6.12
C GLY A 195 -16.10 2.46 -5.44
N MET A 196 -16.03 2.33 -4.11
CA MET A 196 -16.91 1.44 -3.35
C MET A 196 -18.29 2.06 -3.11
N ASP A 197 -18.38 3.38 -2.86
CA ASP A 197 -19.65 4.10 -2.67
C ASP A 197 -20.43 4.24 -4.00
N PHE A 198 -19.74 4.46 -5.13
CA PHE A 198 -20.34 4.59 -6.47
C PHE A 198 -19.54 3.84 -7.57
N PRO A 199 -19.63 2.50 -7.61
CA PRO A 199 -18.85 1.67 -8.53
C PRO A 199 -19.06 2.00 -10.02
N GLU A 200 -20.27 2.36 -10.42
CA GLU A 200 -20.59 2.67 -11.82
C GLU A 200 -19.88 3.95 -12.29
N GLY A 201 -19.57 4.85 -11.35
CA GLY A 201 -18.84 6.09 -11.57
C GLY A 201 -17.32 5.96 -11.49
N ALA A 202 -16.79 4.82 -11.05
CA ALA A 202 -15.35 4.52 -10.97
C ALA A 202 -14.75 4.28 -12.36
N ARG A 203 -14.76 5.31 -13.20
CA ARG A 203 -14.30 5.29 -14.59
C ARG A 203 -13.24 6.34 -14.82
N VAL A 204 -12.15 5.94 -15.47
CA VAL A 204 -11.00 6.79 -15.78
C VAL A 204 -10.70 6.73 -17.27
N LEU A 205 -10.28 7.88 -17.83
CA LEU A 205 -9.73 7.96 -19.17
C LEU A 205 -8.36 8.62 -19.08
N ASN A 206 -7.32 7.83 -19.30
CA ASN A 206 -5.94 8.28 -19.22
C ASN A 206 -5.14 7.74 -20.42
N ILE A 207 -3.94 8.31 -20.61
CA ILE A 207 -3.00 7.88 -21.63
C ILE A 207 -1.58 7.85 -21.06
N SER A 208 -0.75 6.94 -21.58
CA SER A 208 0.69 6.95 -21.34
C SER A 208 1.36 7.98 -22.26
N ILE A 209 2.22 8.83 -21.70
CA ILE A 209 2.92 9.87 -22.44
C ILE A 209 4.43 9.86 -22.15
N ASP A 210 5.18 10.17 -23.20
CA ASP A 210 6.59 10.51 -23.15
C ASP A 210 6.75 12.03 -22.99
N LEU A 211 7.84 12.46 -22.36
CA LEU A 211 8.11 13.87 -22.09
C LEU A 211 9.45 14.31 -22.66
N ALA A 212 9.53 15.59 -23.01
CA ALA A 212 10.78 16.28 -23.28
C ALA A 212 10.75 17.64 -22.58
N VAL A 213 11.89 18.06 -22.03
CA VAL A 213 12.07 19.44 -21.57
C VAL A 213 12.20 20.32 -22.81
N ARG A 214 11.36 21.35 -22.90
CA ARG A 214 11.39 22.27 -24.04
C ARG A 214 12.59 23.21 -23.90
N ASP A 215 13.69 22.84 -24.53
CA ASP A 215 14.82 23.72 -24.79
C ASP A 215 14.73 24.24 -26.24
N TYR A 216 14.89 25.55 -26.42
CA TYR A 216 14.83 26.18 -27.74
C TYR A 216 16.07 25.87 -28.58
N GLU A 217 17.19 25.50 -27.96
CA GLU A 217 18.43 25.16 -28.67
C GLU A 217 18.56 23.66 -28.95
N THR A 218 18.14 22.81 -28.01
CA THR A 218 18.15 21.35 -28.20
C THR A 218 16.73 20.79 -28.38
N ARG A 219 16.35 20.49 -29.64
CA ARG A 219 15.08 19.79 -29.95
C ARG A 219 15.15 18.31 -29.55
N GLN A 220 15.09 18.02 -28.26
CA GLN A 220 14.99 16.64 -27.77
C GLN A 220 13.61 16.06 -28.12
N ALA A 221 13.62 14.85 -28.69
CA ALA A 221 12.38 14.08 -28.87
C ALA A 221 11.84 13.64 -27.50
N PRO A 222 10.50 13.59 -27.32
CA PRO A 222 9.90 13.01 -26.12
C PRO A 222 10.43 11.59 -25.88
N ARG A 223 10.71 11.28 -24.61
CA ARG A 223 11.11 9.95 -24.17
C ARG A 223 10.42 9.57 -22.86
N PRO A 224 10.34 8.28 -22.53
CA PRO A 224 9.87 7.82 -21.22
C PRO A 224 10.71 8.48 -20.11
N PRO A 225 10.11 9.20 -19.16
CA PRO A 225 10.87 9.96 -18.17
C PRO A 225 11.29 9.13 -16.95
N VAL A 226 10.69 7.96 -16.74
CA VAL A 226 11.00 7.05 -15.62
C VAL A 226 11.92 5.95 -16.10
N GLU A 227 13.06 5.79 -15.43
CA GLU A 227 14.06 4.76 -15.72
C GLU A 227 14.37 3.95 -14.45
N ALA A 228 14.47 2.63 -14.61
CA ALA A 228 14.88 1.70 -13.56
C ALA A 228 15.94 0.74 -14.11
N PHE A 229 17.00 0.53 -13.32
CA PHE A 229 18.12 -0.32 -13.67
C PHE A 229 18.28 -1.42 -12.63
N PHE A 230 18.63 -2.62 -13.08
CA PHE A 230 18.94 -3.75 -12.22
C PHE A 230 20.31 -4.31 -12.60
N ARG A 231 21.15 -4.55 -11.60
CA ARG A 231 22.42 -5.27 -11.78
C ARG A 231 22.80 -6.09 -10.55
N ILE A 232 23.73 -7.01 -10.77
CA ILE A 232 24.37 -7.80 -9.71
C ILE A 232 25.56 -7.03 -9.15
N ILE A 233 25.78 -7.15 -7.84
CA ILE A 233 26.91 -6.57 -7.11
C ILE A 233 27.64 -7.63 -6.28
N ASP A 234 28.90 -7.35 -5.97
CA ASP A 234 29.84 -8.18 -5.22
C ASP A 234 29.75 -7.98 -3.69
N ALA A 235 28.54 -7.74 -3.20
CA ALA A 235 28.23 -7.64 -1.77
C ALA A 235 26.84 -8.23 -1.50
N PRO A 236 26.64 -9.03 -0.42
CA PRO A 236 25.37 -9.71 -0.12
C PRO A 236 24.32 -8.77 0.49
N ILE A 237 23.99 -7.69 -0.23
CA ILE A 237 23.01 -6.69 0.17
C ILE A 237 22.04 -6.39 -0.98
N ILE A 238 20.95 -5.69 -0.66
CA ILE A 238 20.11 -5.01 -1.65
C ILE A 238 20.47 -3.52 -1.58
N ARG A 239 21.14 -3.00 -2.60
CA ARG A 239 21.43 -1.56 -2.71
C ARG A 239 20.34 -0.87 -3.51
N LEU A 240 19.74 0.15 -2.92
CA LEU A 240 18.72 0.99 -3.53
C LEU A 240 19.29 2.38 -3.77
N VAL A 241 19.18 2.89 -4.99
CA VAL A 241 19.72 4.20 -5.39
C VAL A 241 18.65 4.97 -6.16
N SER A 242 18.40 6.22 -5.76
CA SER A 242 17.68 7.20 -6.58
C SER A 242 18.63 8.32 -6.93
N THR A 243 18.94 8.46 -8.22
CA THR A 243 19.87 9.48 -8.70
C THR A 243 19.26 10.87 -8.64
N ASP A 244 17.96 10.98 -8.90
CA ASP A 244 17.19 12.23 -8.86
C ASP A 244 17.01 12.77 -7.44
N LEU A 245 16.92 11.90 -6.43
CA LEU A 245 16.89 12.30 -5.02
C LEU A 245 18.29 12.37 -4.38
N GLY A 246 19.34 11.92 -5.07
CA GLY A 246 20.68 11.80 -4.51
C GLY A 246 20.75 10.87 -3.29
N ALA A 247 19.90 9.85 -3.24
CA ALA A 247 19.71 8.98 -2.09
C ALA A 247 20.20 7.55 -2.36
N VAL A 248 20.83 6.95 -1.34
CA VAL A 248 21.33 5.58 -1.36
C VAL A 248 20.93 4.89 -0.05
N SER A 249 20.46 3.65 -0.14
CA SER A 249 20.18 2.78 1.02
C SER A 249 20.77 1.40 0.77
N GLU A 250 21.61 0.92 1.69
CA GLU A 250 22.20 -0.42 1.65
C GLU A 250 21.48 -1.30 2.66
N VAL A 251 20.67 -2.23 2.16
CA VAL A 251 19.79 -3.06 2.98
C VAL A 251 20.44 -4.43 3.20
N SER A 252 20.70 -4.75 4.46
CA SER A 252 21.39 -5.98 4.89
C SER A 252 20.50 -6.93 5.71
N SER A 253 19.28 -6.52 6.05
CA SER A 253 18.32 -7.33 6.83
C SER A 253 16.89 -7.13 6.36
N PHE A 254 16.02 -8.11 6.66
CA PHE A 254 14.59 -7.98 6.41
C PHE A 254 13.99 -6.79 7.16
N ALA A 255 14.35 -6.57 8.43
CA ALA A 255 13.85 -5.44 9.22
C ALA A 255 14.11 -4.09 8.52
N GLN A 256 15.31 -3.87 7.97
CA GLN A 256 15.63 -2.65 7.21
C GLN A 256 14.83 -2.52 5.91
N LEU A 257 14.51 -3.65 5.25
CA LEU A 257 13.72 -3.66 4.02
C LEU A 257 12.24 -3.34 4.28
N PHE A 258 11.67 -3.86 5.38
CA PHE A 258 10.28 -3.63 5.75
C PHE A 258 10.06 -2.31 6.52
N ASP A 259 11.13 -1.59 6.87
CA ASP A 259 11.06 -0.23 7.40
C ASP A 259 11.01 0.81 6.28
N TYR A 260 9.78 1.08 5.82
CA TYR A 260 9.50 2.06 4.76
C TYR A 260 9.72 3.52 5.19
N ALA A 261 9.79 3.80 6.50
CA ALA A 261 9.89 5.15 7.04
C ALA A 261 11.32 5.57 7.39
N ALA A 262 12.26 4.63 7.42
CA ALA A 262 13.66 4.87 7.75
C ALA A 262 14.37 5.86 6.81
N ASP A 263 13.95 5.94 5.54
CA ASP A 263 14.62 6.74 4.51
C ASP A 263 13.64 7.20 3.41
N TYR A 264 14.13 8.02 2.47
CA TYR A 264 13.34 8.51 1.34
C TYR A 264 13.10 7.46 0.24
N LEU A 265 13.57 6.22 0.40
CA LEU A 265 13.51 5.13 -0.57
C LEU A 265 12.48 4.05 -0.20
N GLY A 266 11.55 4.34 0.72
CA GLY A 266 10.46 3.42 1.08
C GLY A 266 9.67 2.89 -0.11
N LEU A 267 9.51 3.68 -1.17
CA LEU A 267 8.89 3.26 -2.44
C LEU A 267 9.70 2.16 -3.15
N LEU A 268 11.03 2.29 -3.21
CA LEU A 268 11.91 1.29 -3.82
C LEU A 268 11.88 -0.01 -2.99
N LYS A 269 11.88 0.09 -1.65
CA LYS A 269 11.73 -1.07 -0.77
C LYS A 269 10.42 -1.81 -1.04
N ALA A 270 9.31 -1.07 -1.13
CA ALA A 270 8.01 -1.63 -1.45
C ALA A 270 7.98 -2.29 -2.83
N ALA A 271 8.64 -1.70 -3.83
CA ALA A 271 8.75 -2.27 -5.18
C ALA A 271 9.55 -3.58 -5.20
N VAL A 272 10.65 -3.67 -4.45
CA VAL A 272 11.42 -4.91 -4.28
C VAL A 272 10.55 -6.01 -3.69
N ILE A 273 9.77 -5.69 -2.66
CA ILE A 273 8.87 -6.66 -2.01
C ILE A 273 7.75 -7.08 -2.97
N ALA A 274 7.11 -6.11 -3.61
CA ALA A 274 6.03 -6.33 -4.56
C ALA A 274 6.46 -7.08 -5.82
N SER A 275 7.73 -6.97 -6.23
CA SER A 275 8.28 -7.74 -7.35
C SER A 275 8.46 -9.24 -7.03
N GLY A 276 8.38 -9.60 -5.74
CA GLY A 276 8.65 -10.95 -5.26
C GLY A 276 10.13 -11.26 -5.06
N VAL A 277 11.05 -10.35 -5.40
CA VAL A 277 12.49 -10.50 -5.10
C VAL A 277 12.70 -10.77 -3.61
N VAL A 278 12.00 -10.04 -2.74
CA VAL A 278 11.82 -10.43 -1.34
C VAL A 278 10.33 -10.65 -1.07
N PRO A 279 9.88 -11.89 -0.85
CA PRO A 279 8.45 -12.16 -0.64
C PRO A 279 7.89 -11.43 0.58
N PRO A 280 6.64 -10.90 0.54
CA PRO A 280 6.00 -10.28 1.70
C PRO A 280 5.92 -11.19 2.93
N GLY A 281 5.89 -12.52 2.74
CA GLY A 281 5.91 -13.49 3.83
C GLY A 281 7.20 -13.53 4.67
N MET A 282 8.24 -12.80 4.26
CA MET A 282 9.49 -12.63 5.02
C MET A 282 9.41 -11.51 6.06
N GLU A 283 8.30 -10.77 6.15
CA GLU A 283 8.15 -9.74 7.18
C GLU A 283 8.17 -10.37 8.58
N GLY A 284 9.05 -9.88 9.46
CA GLY A 284 9.17 -10.35 10.84
C GLY A 284 9.84 -11.72 11.02
N VAL A 285 10.46 -12.28 9.97
CA VAL A 285 11.19 -13.55 10.08
C VAL A 285 12.60 -13.34 10.65
N ASN A 286 13.11 -14.31 11.40
CA ASN A 286 14.44 -14.25 12.05
C ASN A 286 15.58 -14.81 11.17
N GLN A 287 15.34 -15.06 9.88
CA GLN A 287 16.37 -15.55 8.95
C GLN A 287 17.19 -14.41 8.34
N SER A 288 18.31 -14.76 7.70
CA SER A 288 19.21 -13.77 7.08
C SER A 288 18.75 -13.40 5.68
N LEU A 289 18.84 -12.09 5.35
CA LEU A 289 18.66 -11.62 3.98
C LEU A 289 19.74 -12.20 3.04
N GLU A 290 20.96 -12.39 3.55
CA GLU A 290 22.06 -12.98 2.79
C GLU A 290 21.74 -14.41 2.33
N GLU A 291 21.05 -15.22 3.14
CA GLU A 291 20.63 -16.58 2.74
C GLU A 291 19.66 -16.55 1.56
N LEU A 292 18.76 -15.55 1.54
CA LEU A 292 17.86 -15.33 0.41
C LEU A 292 18.62 -14.86 -0.82
N LEU A 293 19.56 -13.93 -0.67
CA LEU A 293 20.39 -13.43 -1.78
C LEU A 293 21.29 -14.54 -2.35
N HIS A 294 21.88 -15.38 -1.51
CA HIS A 294 22.61 -16.56 -1.95
C HIS A 294 21.73 -17.43 -2.85
N ARG A 295 20.49 -17.70 -2.43
CA ARG A 295 19.51 -18.40 -3.26
C ARG A 295 19.25 -17.66 -4.57
N LEU A 296 19.04 -16.36 -4.54
CA LEU A 296 18.61 -15.55 -5.69
C LEU A 296 19.72 -15.35 -6.75
N VAL A 297 20.93 -14.97 -6.31
CA VAL A 297 22.03 -14.50 -7.16
C VAL A 297 23.34 -15.29 -6.99
N GLY A 298 23.48 -16.08 -5.92
CA GLY A 298 24.69 -16.83 -5.60
C GLY A 298 25.44 -16.28 -4.38
N PRO A 299 26.41 -17.06 -3.84
CA PRO A 299 27.09 -16.73 -2.59
C PRO A 299 27.91 -15.45 -2.69
N GLY A 300 27.85 -14.60 -1.65
CA GLY A 300 28.60 -13.34 -1.56
C GLY A 300 28.13 -12.24 -2.52
N LEU A 301 27.07 -12.50 -3.30
CA LEU A 301 26.52 -11.56 -4.27
C LEU A 301 25.22 -10.95 -3.75
N GLY A 302 24.90 -9.78 -4.27
CA GLY A 302 23.65 -9.08 -4.03
C GLY A 302 23.14 -8.40 -5.28
N ILE A 303 22.20 -7.48 -5.10
CA ILE A 303 21.58 -6.74 -6.20
C ILE A 303 21.64 -5.26 -5.94
N GLU A 304 21.68 -4.50 -7.02
CA GLU A 304 21.51 -3.05 -6.99
C GLU A 304 20.39 -2.65 -7.93
N ILE A 305 19.50 -1.78 -7.41
CA ILE A 305 18.43 -1.15 -8.16
C ILE A 305 18.70 0.35 -8.15
N VAL A 306 18.84 0.91 -9.36
CA VAL A 306 19.06 2.35 -9.56
C VAL A 306 17.85 2.91 -10.27
N THR A 307 17.34 4.05 -9.82
CA THR A 307 16.19 4.72 -10.42
C THR A 307 16.50 6.15 -10.77
N GLN A 308 15.86 6.65 -11.82
CA GLN A 308 15.94 8.04 -12.24
C GLN A 308 14.61 8.53 -12.78
N VAL A 309 14.16 9.70 -12.32
CA VAL A 309 13.04 10.43 -12.90
C VAL A 309 13.56 11.69 -13.58
N ASN A 310 13.37 11.79 -14.89
CA ASN A 310 13.91 12.87 -15.70
C ASN A 310 12.95 14.05 -15.80
N GLY A 311 13.33 15.20 -15.24
CA GLY A 311 12.71 16.48 -15.54
C GLY A 311 11.27 16.65 -15.04
N ILE A 312 10.86 15.89 -14.01
CA ILE A 312 9.52 16.00 -13.41
C ILE A 312 9.65 16.37 -11.93
N PRO A 313 9.10 17.52 -11.48
CA PRO A 313 9.05 17.85 -10.06
C PRO A 313 8.01 16.99 -9.32
N LYS A 314 8.21 16.82 -8.02
CA LYS A 314 7.20 16.20 -7.13
C LYS A 314 5.88 16.99 -7.22
N GLY A 315 4.76 16.28 -7.24
CA GLY A 315 3.42 16.89 -7.33
C GLY A 315 2.96 17.25 -8.74
N SER A 316 3.64 16.75 -9.78
CA SER A 316 3.29 16.96 -11.20
C SER A 316 1.94 16.40 -11.64
N ARG A 317 1.29 15.55 -10.82
CA ARG A 317 0.07 14.80 -11.13
C ARG A 317 0.19 13.86 -12.33
N LEU A 318 1.42 13.44 -12.64
CA LEU A 318 1.73 12.49 -13.71
C LEU A 318 1.93 11.05 -13.21
N ALA A 319 1.40 10.71 -12.04
CA ALA A 319 1.50 9.35 -11.47
C ALA A 319 2.94 8.79 -11.31
N VAL A 320 3.94 9.66 -11.18
CA VAL A 320 5.36 9.28 -11.24
C VAL A 320 5.72 8.16 -10.25
N SER A 321 5.19 8.22 -9.03
CA SER A 321 5.47 7.25 -7.98
C SER A 321 5.04 5.82 -8.38
N THR A 322 3.81 5.66 -8.85
CA THR A 322 3.25 4.38 -9.25
C THR A 322 3.93 3.84 -10.50
N THR A 323 4.19 4.72 -11.49
CA THR A 323 4.94 4.37 -12.69
C THR A 323 6.36 3.90 -12.35
N LEU A 324 7.04 4.59 -11.42
CA LEU A 324 8.37 4.18 -10.95
C LEU A 324 8.32 2.83 -10.25
N LEU A 325 7.33 2.61 -9.40
CA LEU A 325 7.11 1.35 -8.70
C LEU A 325 6.86 0.21 -9.70
N ALA A 326 6.03 0.42 -10.72
CA ALA A 326 5.78 -0.54 -11.81
C ALA A 326 7.05 -0.81 -12.64
N SER A 327 7.86 0.22 -12.92
CA SER A 327 9.13 0.10 -13.64
C SER A 327 10.14 -0.78 -12.90
N ILE A 328 10.28 -0.58 -11.58
CA ILE A 328 11.13 -1.41 -10.72
C ILE A 328 10.62 -2.86 -10.68
N ILE A 329 9.31 -3.05 -10.55
CA ILE A 329 8.71 -4.39 -10.57
C ILE A 329 8.99 -5.09 -11.90
N ALA A 330 8.81 -4.39 -13.02
CA ALA A 330 9.06 -4.93 -14.36
C ALA A 330 10.53 -5.35 -14.54
N VAL A 331 11.49 -4.48 -14.19
CA VAL A 331 12.91 -4.81 -14.33
C VAL A 331 13.30 -5.99 -13.41
N CYS A 332 12.75 -6.07 -12.20
CA CYS A 332 12.96 -7.19 -11.28
C CYS A 332 12.34 -8.49 -11.81
N MET A 333 11.13 -8.43 -12.38
CA MET A 333 10.45 -9.58 -12.97
C MET A 333 11.24 -10.14 -14.16
N ARG A 334 11.77 -9.28 -15.02
CA ARG A 334 12.65 -9.69 -16.12
C ARG A 334 13.95 -10.30 -15.60
N ALA A 335 14.58 -9.65 -14.63
CA ALA A 335 15.83 -10.14 -14.03
C ALA A 335 15.67 -11.52 -13.38
N THR A 336 14.48 -11.87 -12.89
CA THR A 336 14.20 -13.12 -12.18
C THR A 336 13.41 -14.16 -12.99
N GLY A 337 13.28 -13.94 -14.31
CA GLY A 337 12.61 -14.88 -15.21
C GLY A 337 11.09 -15.02 -14.99
N GLN A 338 10.49 -14.05 -14.30
CA GLN A 338 9.02 -13.96 -14.14
C GLN A 338 8.35 -13.38 -15.39
N ALA A 339 9.08 -12.64 -16.21
CA ALA A 339 8.68 -12.24 -17.55
C ALA A 339 9.31 -13.15 -18.61
N LEU A 340 8.61 -13.38 -19.72
CA LEU A 340 8.98 -14.25 -20.83
C LEU A 340 10.23 -13.74 -21.57
N SER A 341 10.35 -12.43 -21.69
CA SER A 341 11.43 -11.78 -22.46
C SER A 341 12.24 -10.85 -21.57
N LEU A 342 13.57 -10.88 -21.74
CA LEU A 342 14.48 -9.96 -21.05
C LEU A 342 14.36 -8.53 -21.57
N THR A 343 13.95 -8.35 -22.83
CA THR A 343 13.84 -7.04 -23.50
C THR A 343 12.58 -6.97 -24.35
N GLY A 344 12.20 -5.75 -24.76
CA GLY A 344 11.02 -5.51 -25.61
C GLY A 344 9.73 -5.41 -24.80
N SER A 345 8.61 -5.29 -25.50
CA SER A 345 7.31 -5.04 -24.87
C SER A 345 6.84 -6.22 -23.98
N LEU A 346 6.23 -5.87 -22.86
CA LEU A 346 5.51 -6.82 -22.01
C LEU A 346 4.24 -7.32 -22.71
N THR A 347 3.91 -8.58 -22.50
CA THR A 347 2.62 -9.16 -22.83
C THR A 347 1.52 -8.59 -21.93
N GLU A 348 0.27 -8.73 -22.34
CA GLU A 348 -0.88 -8.25 -21.54
C GLU A 348 -0.97 -8.94 -20.18
N SER A 349 -0.65 -10.23 -20.10
CA SER A 349 -0.64 -10.97 -18.82
C SER A 349 0.44 -10.45 -17.87
N GLU A 350 1.62 -10.10 -18.39
CA GLU A 350 2.69 -9.52 -17.59
C GLU A 350 2.33 -8.12 -17.11
N ARG A 351 1.74 -7.28 -17.98
CA ARG A 351 1.23 -5.95 -17.60
C ARG A 351 0.23 -6.03 -16.46
N ARG A 352 -0.74 -6.94 -16.53
CA ARG A 352 -1.73 -7.15 -15.44
C ARG A 352 -1.08 -7.61 -14.14
N THR A 353 -0.05 -8.44 -14.22
CA THR A 353 0.71 -8.90 -13.05
C THR A 353 1.49 -7.76 -12.41
N ILE A 354 2.15 -6.93 -13.23
CA ILE A 354 2.87 -5.74 -12.78
C ILE A 354 1.92 -4.74 -12.15
N ALA A 355 0.79 -4.44 -12.78
CA ALA A 355 -0.23 -3.53 -12.24
C ALA A 355 -0.76 -4.03 -10.88
N ALA A 356 -1.11 -5.32 -10.75
CA ALA A 356 -1.54 -5.89 -9.49
C ALA A 356 -0.46 -5.76 -8.39
N ARG A 357 0.80 -6.02 -8.73
CA ARG A 357 1.92 -5.85 -7.79
C ARG A 357 2.20 -4.38 -7.50
N ALA A 358 1.92 -3.48 -8.44
CA ALA A 358 2.10 -2.06 -8.23
C ALA A 358 1.14 -1.55 -7.14
N ILE A 359 -0.13 -1.94 -7.23
CA ILE A 359 -1.13 -1.71 -6.19
C ILE A 359 -0.68 -2.31 -4.85
N LEU A 360 -0.12 -3.53 -4.82
CA LEU A 360 0.44 -4.09 -3.59
C LEU A 360 1.54 -3.20 -3.00
N GLY A 361 2.50 -2.76 -3.82
CA GLY A 361 3.62 -1.94 -3.39
C GLY A 361 3.17 -0.59 -2.80
N GLU A 362 2.17 0.06 -3.41
CA GLU A 362 1.59 1.29 -2.89
C GLU A 362 0.97 1.12 -1.50
N TRP A 363 0.23 0.03 -1.31
CA TRP A 363 -0.41 -0.29 -0.04
C TRP A 363 0.60 -0.74 1.03
N LEU A 364 1.72 -1.36 0.64
CA LEU A 364 2.83 -1.65 1.54
C LEU A 364 3.54 -0.37 2.00
N GLY A 365 3.81 0.55 1.07
CA GLY A 365 4.45 1.84 1.36
C GLY A 365 3.54 2.87 2.04
N GLY A 366 2.26 2.55 2.25
CA GLY A 366 1.32 3.36 3.02
C GLY A 366 0.66 4.52 2.26
N SER A 367 0.76 4.60 0.92
CA SER A 367 0.08 5.65 0.16
C SER A 367 -1.43 5.40 0.02
N GLY A 368 -1.83 4.12 -0.16
CA GLY A 368 -3.25 3.71 -0.23
C GLY A 368 -4.07 4.44 -1.29
N GLY A 369 -3.48 4.64 -2.48
CA GLY A 369 -4.02 5.46 -3.57
C GLY A 369 -5.11 4.79 -4.41
N GLY A 370 -5.50 5.48 -5.48
CA GLY A 370 -6.37 4.93 -6.52
C GLY A 370 -5.64 3.97 -7.45
N TRP A 371 -6.38 3.23 -8.28
CA TRP A 371 -5.84 2.12 -9.08
C TRP A 371 -5.43 2.50 -10.51
N GLN A 372 -5.77 3.71 -10.98
CA GLN A 372 -5.63 4.05 -12.41
C GLN A 372 -4.18 4.22 -12.89
N ASP A 373 -3.26 4.44 -11.95
CA ASP A 373 -1.85 4.76 -12.18
C ASP A 373 -0.99 3.49 -12.38
N SER A 374 -1.49 2.34 -11.90
CA SER A 374 -0.84 1.02 -11.90
C SER A 374 -1.02 0.30 -13.23
#